data_AF-A0A921MNB6-F1
#
_entry.id   AF-A0A921MNB6-F1
#
_cell.length_a   1.000
_cell.length_b   1.000
_cell.length_c   1.000
_cell.angle_alpha   90.00
_cell.angle_beta   90.00
_cell.angle_gamma   90.00
#
_symmetry.space_group_name_H-M   'P 1'
#
loop_
_entity.id
_entity.type
_entity.pdbx_description
1 polymer ?
#
loop_
_entity_poly.entity_id
_entity_poly.type
_entity_poly.pdbx_seq_one_letter_code
_entity_poly.pdbx_strand_id
1 'polypeptide(L)'
;MTINGNDIRMIRGDTEQLVVTCQLSDGTERPFEEGDVVAFTVAWPLGETVLQKTVTSFVEGAAEILIAHEDTNELIPAEYAYDVQLTARDGTVATIIPPARFVLEGDVTRD
;
A
#
# COMPACT_ATOMS: atom_id res chain seq x y z
N MET A 1 4.95 17.70 4.22
CA MET A 1 4.44 16.34 3.96
C MET A 1 3.61 16.00 5.18
N THR A 2 2.31 15.82 4.99
CA THR A 2 1.38 15.49 6.08
C THR A 2 1.12 13.99 6.02
N ILE A 3 1.37 13.28 7.12
CA ILE A 3 1.25 11.82 7.20
C ILE A 3 -0.10 11.49 7.83
N ASN A 4 -1.02 10.90 7.06
CA ASN A 4 -2.21 10.24 7.59
C ASN A 4 -2.02 8.72 7.47
N GLY A 5 -1.26 8.14 8.41
CA GLY A 5 -1.07 6.70 8.52
C GLY A 5 -2.16 6.08 9.38
N ASN A 6 -2.76 4.98 8.90
CA ASN A 6 -3.60 4.08 9.70
C ASN A 6 -2.96 2.69 9.65
N ASP A 7 -3.09 1.92 10.72
CA ASP A 7 -2.76 0.50 10.68
C ASP A 7 -3.73 -0.22 9.73
N ILE A 8 -3.21 -1.06 8.84
CA ILE A 8 -4.03 -1.96 8.02
C ILE A 8 -4.20 -3.26 8.77
N ARG A 9 -5.43 -3.79 8.80
CA ARG A 9 -5.75 -5.12 9.32
C ARG A 9 -6.71 -5.80 8.36
N MET A 10 -6.36 -7.01 7.92
CA MET A 10 -7.21 -7.81 7.02
C MET A 10 -7.10 -9.29 7.33
N ILE A 11 -8.09 -10.06 6.87
CA ILE A 11 -8.08 -11.52 6.97
C ILE A 11 -7.36 -12.10 5.75
N ARG A 12 -6.53 -13.12 5.98
CA ARG A 12 -5.89 -13.88 4.92
C ARG A 12 -6.91 -14.51 3.99
N GLY A 13 -6.72 -14.32 2.68
CA GLY A 13 -7.61 -14.83 1.65
C GLY A 13 -8.83 -13.94 1.36
N ASP A 14 -8.91 -12.74 1.95
CA ASP A 14 -9.90 -11.75 1.55
C ASP A 14 -9.37 -10.86 0.42
N THR A 15 -10.30 -10.30 -0.35
CA THR A 15 -10.00 -9.28 -1.36
C THR A 15 -10.30 -7.90 -0.80
N GLU A 16 -9.33 -6.99 -0.87
CA GLU A 16 -9.43 -5.63 -0.35
C GLU A 16 -9.01 -4.60 -1.41
N GLN A 17 -9.69 -3.46 -1.44
CA GLN A 17 -9.36 -2.33 -2.31
C GLN A 17 -8.96 -1.12 -1.46
N LEU A 18 -7.71 -0.68 -1.62
CA LEU A 18 -7.18 0.50 -0.95
C LEU A 18 -7.13 1.67 -1.95
N VAL A 19 -7.68 2.81 -1.55
CA VAL A 19 -7.60 4.06 -2.32
C VAL A 19 -6.58 4.96 -1.67
N VAL A 20 -5.50 5.27 -2.40
CA VAL A 20 -4.45 6.19 -1.96
C VAL A 20 -4.59 7.51 -2.69
N THR A 21 -4.55 8.60 -1.92
CA THR A 21 -4.46 9.97 -2.42
C THR A 21 -3.23 10.66 -1.84
N CYS A 22 -2.78 11.73 -2.48
CA CYS A 22 -1.60 12.47 -2.05
C CYS A 22 -1.93 13.97 -1.89
N GLN A 23 -1.28 14.59 -0.90
CA GLN A 23 -1.34 16.03 -0.67
C GLN A 23 0.08 16.59 -0.52
N LEU A 24 0.27 17.84 -0.94
CA LEU A 24 1.47 18.61 -0.69
C LEU A 24 1.60 18.96 0.80
N SER A 25 2.75 19.51 1.18
CA SER A 25 3.03 19.87 2.57
C SER A 25 2.08 20.91 3.16
N ASP A 26 1.44 21.72 2.33
CA ASP A 26 0.49 22.76 2.71
C ASP A 26 -0.97 22.24 2.75
N GLY A 27 -1.20 20.96 2.49
CA GLY A 27 -2.53 20.34 2.46
C GLY A 27 -3.24 20.43 1.12
N THR A 28 -2.64 21.07 0.11
CA THR A 28 -3.17 21.09 -1.26
C THR A 28 -3.15 19.69 -1.85
N GLU A 29 -4.21 19.27 -2.53
CA GLU A 29 -4.25 17.98 -3.22
C GLU A 29 -3.19 17.91 -4.33
N ARG A 30 -2.48 16.79 -4.38
CA ARG A 30 -1.56 16.42 -5.45
C ARG A 30 -2.11 15.16 -6.13
N PRO A 31 -3.01 15.29 -7.13
CA PRO A 31 -3.48 14.12 -7.85
C PRO A 31 -2.31 13.41 -8.53
N PHE A 32 -2.37 12.08 -8.58
CA PHE A 32 -1.44 11.28 -9.38
C PHE A 32 -1.74 11.48 -10.87
N GLU A 33 -0.68 11.51 -11.68
CA GLU A 33 -0.76 11.76 -13.13
C GLU A 33 0.01 10.71 -13.93
N GLU A 34 -0.20 10.66 -15.24
CA GLU A 34 0.53 9.75 -16.13
C GLU A 34 2.05 9.91 -15.97
N GLY A 35 2.74 8.78 -15.81
CA GLY A 35 4.17 8.71 -15.56
C GLY A 35 4.56 8.62 -14.08
N ASP A 36 3.64 8.91 -13.15
CA ASP A 36 3.82 8.57 -11.74
C ASP A 36 3.70 7.05 -11.53
N VAL A 37 4.44 6.54 -10.54
CA VAL A 37 4.38 5.16 -10.10
C VAL A 37 4.16 5.13 -8.59
N VAL A 38 3.07 4.50 -8.16
CA VAL A 38 2.78 4.29 -6.73
C VAL A 38 3.04 2.83 -6.40
N ALA A 39 3.94 2.58 -5.44
CA ALA A 39 4.26 1.26 -4.93
C ALA A 39 3.72 1.10 -3.50
N PHE A 40 2.98 0.03 -3.26
CA PHE A 40 2.60 -0.45 -1.93
C PHE A 40 3.39 -1.72 -1.65
N THR A 41 4.13 -1.72 -0.55
CA THR A 41 5.03 -2.81 -0.18
C THR A 41 4.64 -3.32 1.19
N VAL A 42 4.49 -4.63 1.35
CA VAL A 42 4.38 -5.30 2.65
C VAL A 42 5.62 -6.17 2.82
N ALA A 43 6.27 -6.04 3.97
CA ALA A 43 7.50 -6.74 4.30
C ALA A 43 7.52 -7.11 5.77
N TRP A 44 8.39 -8.04 6.14
CA TRP A 44 8.73 -8.21 7.55
C TRP A 44 9.35 -6.91 8.10
N PRO A 45 9.13 -6.52 9.38
CA PRO A 45 9.55 -5.23 9.92
C PRO A 45 11.03 -4.83 9.75
N LEU A 46 11.92 -5.78 9.44
CA LEU A 46 13.33 -5.57 9.07
C LEU A 46 13.80 -6.62 8.03
N GLY A 47 12.90 -7.13 7.20
CA GLY A 47 13.16 -8.32 6.40
C GLY A 47 12.68 -8.22 4.96
N GLU A 48 12.45 -9.40 4.38
CA GLU A 48 12.07 -9.53 2.99
C GLU A 48 10.66 -9.00 2.71
N THR A 49 10.50 -8.45 1.51
CA THR A 49 9.19 -8.11 0.93
C THR A 49 8.40 -9.39 0.70
N VAL A 50 7.17 -9.42 1.21
CA VAL A 50 6.25 -10.55 1.06
C VAL A 50 5.13 -10.26 0.05
N LEU A 51 4.81 -8.98 -0.17
CA LEU A 51 3.84 -8.54 -1.17
C LEU A 51 4.26 -7.17 -1.71
N GLN A 52 4.12 -6.96 -3.02
CA GLN A 52 4.27 -5.65 -3.63
C GLN A 52 3.22 -5.43 -4.70
N LYS A 53 2.57 -4.27 -4.68
CA LYS A 53 1.64 -3.80 -5.70
C LYS A 53 2.16 -2.51 -6.30
N THR A 54 2.02 -2.36 -7.61
CA THR A 54 2.46 -1.17 -8.35
C THR A 54 1.30 -0.65 -9.18
N VAL A 55 1.01 0.64 -9.06
CA VAL A 55 -0.05 1.35 -9.77
C VAL A 55 0.57 2.45 -10.62
N THR A 56 0.27 2.42 -11.92
CA THR A 56 0.73 3.41 -12.91
C THR A 56 -0.42 4.05 -13.69
N SER A 57 -1.65 3.68 -13.36
CA SER A 57 -2.87 4.23 -13.93
C SER A 57 -3.77 4.68 -12.78
N PHE A 58 -4.31 5.88 -12.88
CA PHE A 58 -4.97 6.55 -11.78
C PHE A 58 -6.40 6.92 -12.17
N VAL A 59 -7.35 6.69 -11.24
CA VAL A 59 -8.77 7.02 -11.42
C VAL A 59 -9.04 8.26 -10.60
N GLU A 60 -9.51 9.33 -11.25
CA GLU A 60 -9.76 10.63 -10.61
C GLU A 60 -8.56 11.15 -9.78
N GLY A 61 -7.33 10.86 -10.22
CA GLY A 61 -6.09 11.27 -9.54
C GLY A 61 -5.73 10.44 -8.30
N ALA A 62 -6.41 9.34 -8.05
CA ALA A 62 -6.13 8.40 -6.96
C ALA A 62 -5.50 7.10 -7.47
N ALA A 63 -4.69 6.45 -6.63
CA ALA A 63 -4.14 5.13 -6.88
C ALA A 63 -5.02 4.08 -6.21
N GLU A 64 -5.61 3.19 -7.01
CA GLU A 64 -6.40 2.07 -6.52
C GLU A 64 -5.52 0.81 -6.45
N ILE A 65 -5.25 0.35 -5.24
CA ILE A 65 -4.47 -0.85 -4.97
C ILE A 65 -5.45 -1.98 -4.64
N LEU A 66 -5.52 -2.98 -5.52
CA LEU A 66 -6.25 -4.21 -5.26
C LEU A 66 -5.31 -5.23 -4.62
N ILE A 67 -5.63 -5.66 -3.41
CA ILE A 67 -5.08 -6.86 -2.79
C ILE A 67 -6.11 -7.96 -3.04
N ALA A 68 -5.86 -8.80 -4.04
CA ALA A 68 -6.73 -9.94 -4.36
C ALA A 68 -6.53 -11.05 -3.32
N HIS A 69 -7.53 -11.92 -3.19
CA HIS A 69 -7.46 -13.02 -2.22
C HIS A 69 -6.22 -13.90 -2.42
N GLU A 70 -5.78 -14.12 -3.66
CA GLU A 70 -4.61 -14.92 -3.97
C GLU A 70 -3.30 -14.31 -3.47
N ASP A 71 -3.23 -12.98 -3.34
CA ASP A 71 -2.02 -12.28 -2.91
C ASP A 71 -1.63 -12.60 -1.47
N THR A 72 -2.61 -12.99 -0.65
CA THR A 72 -2.39 -13.28 0.77
C THR A 72 -2.51 -14.76 1.11
N ASN A 73 -3.00 -15.61 0.20
CA ASN A 73 -3.25 -17.04 0.44
C ASN A 73 -2.02 -17.77 1.02
N GLU A 74 -0.84 -17.48 0.49
CA GLU A 74 0.42 -18.14 0.89
C GLU A 74 1.17 -17.38 1.99
N LEU A 75 0.63 -16.25 2.46
CA LEU A 75 1.23 -15.48 3.55
C LEU A 75 0.86 -16.09 4.90
N ILE A 76 1.79 -16.01 5.84
CA ILE A 76 1.59 -16.47 7.21
C ILE A 76 0.81 -15.39 7.96
N PRO A 77 -0.26 -15.72 8.71
CA PRO A 77 -0.89 -14.76 9.60
C PRO A 77 0.12 -14.20 10.62
N ALA A 78 0.39 -12.90 10.54
CA ALA A 78 1.42 -12.22 11.31
C ALA A 78 1.27 -10.70 11.27
N GLU A 79 2.07 -10.02 12.08
CA GLU A 79 2.29 -8.58 11.97
C GLU A 79 3.47 -8.30 11.05
N TYR A 80 3.19 -7.55 9.99
CA TYR A 80 4.12 -7.04 8.99
C TYR A 80 4.25 -5.52 9.10
N ALA A 81 5.21 -4.96 8.36
CA ALA A 81 5.28 -3.55 8.07
C ALA A 81 4.84 -3.30 6.62
N TYR A 82 4.26 -2.15 6.36
CA TYR A 82 4.00 -1.70 5.00
C TYR A 82 4.40 -0.24 4.81
N ASP A 83 4.69 0.14 3.57
CA ASP A 83 4.82 1.53 3.16
C ASP A 83 4.11 1.79 1.84
N VAL A 84 3.95 3.08 1.52
CA VAL A 84 3.52 3.53 0.19
C VAL A 84 4.50 4.56 -0.31
N GLN A 85 5.07 4.32 -1.48
CA GLN A 85 6.04 5.19 -2.13
C GLN A 85 5.52 5.68 -3.49
N LEU A 86 5.75 6.96 -3.77
CA LEU A 86 5.61 7.56 -5.07
C LEU A 86 7.00 7.69 -5.71
N THR A 87 7.13 7.23 -6.94
CA THR A 87 8.15 7.71 -7.88
C THR A 87 7.43 8.60 -8.89
N ALA A 88 7.67 9.90 -8.82
CA ALA A 88 7.05 10.87 -9.71
C ALA A 88 7.63 10.76 -11.12
N ARG A 89 6.88 11.24 -12.13
CA ARG A 89 7.32 11.22 -13.54
C ARG A 89 8.67 11.89 -13.81
N ASP A 90 9.10 12.82 -12.96
CA ASP A 90 10.38 13.52 -13.06
C ASP A 90 11.53 12.76 -12.38
N GLY A 91 11.26 11.57 -11.83
CA GLY A 91 12.20 10.72 -11.11
C GLY A 91 12.30 11.03 -9.61
N THR A 92 11.56 12.02 -9.10
CA THR A 92 11.54 12.31 -7.66
C THR A 92 10.88 11.17 -6.90
N VAL A 93 11.56 10.65 -5.88
CA VAL A 93 11.02 9.60 -5.01
C VAL A 93 10.57 10.22 -3.69
N ALA A 94 9.35 9.92 -3.28
CA ALA A 94 8.78 10.35 -2.01
C ALA A 94 7.98 9.22 -1.37
N THR A 95 8.25 8.94 -0.09
CA THR A 95 7.38 8.07 0.70
C THR A 95 6.11 8.85 1.05
N ILE A 96 4.92 8.31 0.71
CA ILE A 96 3.62 8.91 1.03
C ILE A 96 3.18 8.47 2.43
N ILE A 97 3.21 7.16 2.67
CA ILE A 97 2.94 6.55 3.97
C ILE A 97 4.27 5.95 4.46
N PRO A 98 4.86 6.47 5.55
CA PRO A 98 6.06 5.87 6.14
C PRO A 98 5.74 4.46 6.66
N PRO A 99 6.77 3.64 6.98
CA PRO A 99 6.56 2.31 7.53
C PRO A 99 5.53 2.31 8.67
N ALA A 100 4.43 1.60 8.44
CA ALA A 100 3.28 1.47 9.33
C ALA A 100 2.88 0.00 9.47
N ARG A 101 1.99 -0.31 10.42
CA ARG A 101 1.66 -1.70 10.74
C ARG A 101 0.66 -2.29 9.75
N PHE A 102 0.95 -3.50 9.28
CA PHE A 102 0.04 -4.32 8.49
C PHE A 102 -0.20 -5.64 9.23
N VAL A 103 -1.41 -5.88 9.71
CA VAL A 103 -1.78 -7.10 10.44
C VAL A 103 -2.56 -8.02 9.51
N LEU A 104 -1.99 -9.17 9.19
CA LEU A 104 -2.68 -10.23 8.48
C LEU A 104 -3.17 -11.27 9.50
N GLU A 105 -4.48 -11.41 9.63
CA GLU A 105 -5.08 -12.39 10.52
C GLU A 105 -5.40 -13.70 9.81
N GLY A 106 -5.43 -14.80 10.56
CA GLY A 106 -5.82 -16.09 10.01
C GLY A 106 -7.31 -16.15 9.72
N ASP A 107 -7.67 -16.83 8.64
CA ASP A 107 -9.04 -17.22 8.36
C ASP A 107 -9.41 -18.49 9.15
N VAL A 108 -10.69 -18.64 9.51
CA VAL A 108 -11.19 -19.82 10.24
C VAL A 108 -11.33 -21.05 9.33
N THR A 109 -11.36 -20.83 8.01
CA THR A 109 -11.70 -21.84 7.01
C THR A 109 -10.53 -22.69 6.52
N ARG A 110 -9.30 -22.35 6.89
CA ARG A 110 -8.07 -23.07 6.52
C ARG A 110 -7.33 -23.52 7.77
N ASP A 111 -7.46 -24.82 8.07
CA ASP A 111 -6.66 -25.57 9.05
C ASP A 111 -5.17 -25.63 8.66
#